data_AF-A0A960UHF2-F1
#
_entry.id   AF-A0A960UHF2-F1
#
_cell.length_a   1.000
_cell.length_b   1.000
_cell.length_c   1.000
_cell.angle_alpha   90.00
_cell.angle_beta   90.00
_cell.angle_gamma   90.00
#
_symmetry.space_group_name_H-M   'P 1'
#
loop_
_entity.id
_entity.type
_entity.pdbx_description
1 polymer ?
#
loop_
_entity_poly.entity_id
_entity_poly.type
_entity_poly.pdbx_seq_one_letter_code
_entity_poly.pdbx_strand_id
1 'polypeptide(L)'
;MLNILGGLGMLLLATACQPALRELSGASEEIGLPLAGMRMAVPIFGVVQFSAGIGLWTGVRWGWWLAAFSYFFSSLRRIATAVALVLLMDRIQLDPQLVVRNVGRTIGGVSINALILVYLFSGKVLGYFGMEELRKLRAVAILLGITMAAGMLLMLGA
;
A
#
# COMPACT_ATOMS: atom_id res chain seq x y z
N MET A 1 3.90 -6.85 -15.22
CA MET A 1 4.14 -8.14 -14.55
C MET A 1 4.31 -8.03 -13.03
N LEU A 2 5.12 -7.09 -12.50
CA LEU A 2 5.33 -6.95 -11.04
C LEU A 2 4.03 -6.84 -10.22
N ASN A 3 3.08 -6.02 -10.67
CA ASN A 3 1.77 -5.85 -10.01
C ASN A 3 0.88 -7.10 -10.04
N ILE A 4 0.97 -7.92 -11.10
CA ILE A 4 0.20 -9.17 -11.22
C ILE A 4 0.73 -10.18 -10.21
N LEU A 5 2.05 -10.39 -10.17
CA LEU A 5 2.69 -11.29 -9.23
C LEU A 5 2.53 -10.81 -7.77
N GLY A 6 2.68 -9.51 -7.54
CA GLY A 6 2.46 -8.90 -6.22
C GLY A 6 1.03 -9.02 -5.74
N GLY A 7 0.04 -8.76 -6.60
CA GLY A 7 -1.38 -8.91 -6.30
C GLY A 7 -1.76 -10.36 -6.01
N LEU A 8 -1.34 -11.29 -6.86
CA LEU A 8 -1.57 -12.73 -6.66
C LEU A 8 -0.91 -13.23 -5.36
N GLY A 9 0.34 -12.84 -5.10
CA GLY A 9 1.04 -13.18 -3.87
C GLY A 9 0.36 -12.62 -2.63
N MET A 10 -0.16 -11.39 -2.68
CA MET A 10 -0.95 -10.82 -1.57
C MET A 10 -2.26 -11.57 -1.34
N LEU A 11 -2.96 -12.00 -2.39
CA LEU A 11 -4.19 -12.79 -2.24
C LEU A 11 -3.91 -14.15 -1.60
N LEU A 12 -2.84 -14.82 -2.03
CA LEU A 12 -2.41 -16.10 -1.45
C LEU A 12 -1.94 -15.94 0.01
N LEU A 13 -1.24 -14.86 0.34
CA LEU A 13 -0.86 -14.56 1.72
C LEU A 13 -2.08 -14.22 2.58
N ALA A 14 -3.07 -13.50 2.03
CA ALA A 14 -4.29 -13.17 2.75
C ALA A 14 -5.05 -14.43 3.18
N THR A 15 -5.17 -15.42 2.29
CA THR A 15 -5.81 -16.70 2.60
C THR A 15 -4.96 -17.56 3.53
N ALA A 16 -3.64 -17.62 3.31
CA ALA A 16 -2.74 -18.41 4.15
C ALA A 16 -2.59 -17.87 5.58
N CYS A 17 -2.64 -16.55 5.78
CA CYS A 17 -2.54 -15.92 7.10
C CYS A 17 -3.86 -15.79 7.84
N GLN A 18 -5.01 -16.15 7.25
CA GLN A 18 -6.30 -16.11 7.95
C GLN A 18 -6.32 -16.83 9.30
N PRO A 19 -5.78 -18.06 9.47
CA PRO A 19 -5.81 -18.74 10.76
C PRO A 19 -5.04 -17.98 11.84
N ALA A 20 -3.82 -17.52 11.54
CA ALA A 20 -3.02 -16.72 12.47
C ALA A 20 -3.71 -15.39 12.85
N LEU A 21 -4.38 -14.75 11.88
CA LEU A 21 -5.15 -13.53 12.14
C LEU A 21 -6.38 -13.77 13.01
N ARG A 22 -6.94 -14.99 13.05
CA ARG A 22 -8.04 -15.36 13.96
C ARG A 22 -7.58 -15.54 15.39
N GLU A 23 -6.39 -16.08 15.60
CA GLU A 23 -5.79 -16.18 16.94
C GLU A 23 -5.49 -14.79 17.52
N LEU A 24 -5.06 -13.86 16.68
CA LEU A 24 -4.75 -12.49 17.09
C LEU A 24 -5.99 -11.60 17.32
N SER A 25 -7.21 -12.00 16.93
CA SER A 25 -8.40 -11.14 17.16
C SER A 25 -8.66 -10.86 18.63
N GLY A 26 -8.54 -11.88 19.49
CA GLY A 26 -8.81 -11.72 20.91
C GLY A 26 -7.89 -10.67 21.56
N ALA A 27 -6.59 -10.76 21.28
CA ALA A 27 -5.60 -9.81 21.78
C ALA A 27 -5.75 -8.40 21.17
N SER A 28 -6.24 -8.29 19.93
CA SER A 28 -6.41 -6.98 19.28
C SER A 28 -7.64 -6.20 19.74
N GLU A 29 -8.73 -6.90 20.08
CA GLU A 29 -9.93 -6.26 20.66
C GLU A 29 -9.60 -5.63 22.02
N GLU A 30 -8.74 -6.26 22.82
CA GLU A 30 -8.27 -5.72 24.10
C GLU A 30 -7.46 -4.42 23.94
N ILE A 31 -6.78 -4.23 22.81
CA ILE A 31 -5.96 -3.04 22.51
C ILE A 31 -6.78 -1.99 21.72
N GLY A 32 -8.07 -2.28 21.43
CA GLY A 32 -8.95 -1.40 20.66
C GLY A 32 -8.53 -1.25 19.19
N LEU A 33 -7.80 -2.22 18.64
CA LEU A 33 -7.39 -2.22 17.24
C LEU A 33 -8.43 -2.98 16.41
N PRO A 34 -9.10 -2.32 15.44
CA PRO A 34 -10.14 -2.96 14.66
C PRO A 34 -9.54 -3.92 13.62
N LEU A 35 -9.32 -5.16 14.04
CA LEU A 35 -8.70 -6.21 13.22
C LEU A 35 -9.57 -6.59 12.00
N ALA A 36 -10.88 -6.33 12.06
CA ALA A 36 -11.81 -6.53 10.96
C ALA A 36 -11.41 -5.69 9.72
N GLY A 37 -11.05 -4.42 9.92
CA GLY A 37 -10.60 -3.54 8.84
C GLY A 37 -9.31 -4.06 8.18
N MET A 38 -8.36 -4.58 8.98
CA MET A 38 -7.14 -5.19 8.47
C MET A 38 -7.41 -6.45 7.64
N ARG A 39 -8.32 -7.33 8.10
CA ARG A 39 -8.69 -8.57 7.38
C ARG A 39 -9.28 -8.29 6.01
N MET A 40 -10.08 -7.22 5.88
CA MET A 40 -10.72 -6.84 4.62
C MET A 40 -9.78 -6.05 3.71
N ALA A 41 -8.88 -5.25 4.28
CA ALA A 41 -7.95 -4.44 3.50
C ALA A 41 -7.03 -5.29 2.61
N VAL A 42 -6.42 -6.36 3.15
CA VAL A 42 -5.45 -7.18 2.42
C VAL A 42 -6.01 -7.75 1.10
N PRO A 43 -7.16 -8.47 1.08
CA PRO A 43 -7.71 -9.00 -0.16
C PRO A 43 -8.15 -7.89 -1.14
N ILE A 44 -8.70 -6.78 -0.64
CA ILE A 44 -9.08 -5.63 -1.48
C ILE A 44 -7.84 -5.06 -2.19
N PHE A 45 -6.74 -4.84 -1.45
CA PHE A 45 -5.48 -4.36 -2.05
C PHE A 45 -4.84 -5.40 -2.99
N GLY A 46 -5.06 -6.69 -2.74
CA GLY A 46 -4.66 -7.78 -3.64
C GLY A 46 -5.38 -7.69 -4.99
N VAL A 47 -6.71 -7.53 -4.97
CA VAL A 47 -7.53 -7.33 -6.19
C VAL A 47 -7.11 -6.06 -6.91
N VAL A 48 -6.97 -4.94 -6.19
CA VAL A 48 -6.53 -3.66 -6.77
C VAL A 48 -5.18 -3.79 -7.48
N GLN A 49 -4.20 -4.45 -6.88
CA GLN A 49 -2.89 -4.65 -7.52
C GLN A 49 -2.95 -5.59 -8.72
N PHE A 50 -3.73 -6.66 -8.63
CA PHE A 50 -3.91 -7.59 -9.74
C PHE A 50 -4.58 -6.89 -10.94
N SER A 51 -5.68 -6.18 -10.70
CA SER A 51 -6.36 -5.35 -11.70
C SER A 51 -5.44 -4.28 -12.26
N ALA A 52 -4.66 -3.59 -11.42
CA ALA A 52 -3.65 -2.64 -11.89
C ALA A 52 -2.64 -3.29 -12.86
N GLY A 53 -2.22 -4.52 -12.56
CA GLY A 53 -1.32 -5.29 -13.42
C GLY A 53 -1.93 -5.59 -14.80
N ILE A 54 -3.19 -6.02 -14.85
CA ILE A 54 -3.93 -6.24 -16.11
C ILE A 54 -4.09 -4.92 -16.86
N GLY A 55 -4.47 -3.85 -16.16
CA GLY A 55 -4.70 -2.57 -16.78
C GLY A 55 -3.43 -1.93 -17.36
N LEU A 56 -2.29 -2.10 -16.67
CA LEU A 56 -0.99 -1.71 -17.21
C LEU A 56 -0.60 -2.53 -18.45
N TRP A 57 -0.92 -3.82 -18.48
CA TRP A 57 -0.63 -4.69 -19.62
C TRP A 57 -1.46 -4.36 -20.86
N THR A 58 -2.71 -3.94 -20.64
CA THR A 58 -3.66 -3.60 -21.71
C THR A 58 -3.63 -2.14 -22.13
N GLY A 59 -2.81 -1.30 -21.49
CA GLY A 59 -2.69 0.13 -21.83
C GLY A 59 -3.90 0.98 -21.47
N VAL A 60 -4.74 0.51 -20.54
CA VAL A 60 -5.96 1.22 -20.13
C VAL A 60 -5.67 2.21 -18.99
N ARG A 61 -6.26 3.42 -19.10
CA ARG A 61 -6.05 4.54 -18.16
C ARG A 61 -6.30 4.18 -16.70
N TRP A 62 -7.34 3.39 -16.43
CA TRP A 62 -7.68 2.98 -15.06
C TRP A 62 -6.58 2.11 -14.43
N GLY A 63 -5.88 1.30 -15.23
CA GLY A 63 -4.77 0.48 -14.77
C GLY A 63 -3.60 1.30 -14.25
N TRP A 64 -3.30 2.40 -14.93
CA TRP A 64 -2.30 3.37 -14.49
C TRP A 64 -2.68 4.01 -13.16
N TRP A 65 -3.94 4.45 -13.00
CA TRP A 65 -4.40 5.04 -11.73
C TRP A 65 -4.31 4.05 -10.57
N LEU A 66 -4.74 2.80 -10.77
CA LEU A 66 -4.64 1.78 -9.73
C LEU A 66 -3.18 1.45 -9.38
N ALA A 67 -2.28 1.43 -10.36
CA ALA A 67 -0.86 1.22 -10.14
C ALA A 67 -0.23 2.39 -9.38
N ALA A 68 -0.48 3.62 -9.81
CA ALA A 68 0.02 4.81 -9.13
C ALA A 68 -0.50 4.88 -7.68
N PHE A 69 -1.78 4.57 -7.48
CA PHE A 69 -2.38 4.46 -6.14
C PHE A 69 -1.71 3.37 -5.30
N SER A 70 -1.49 2.17 -5.83
CA SER A 70 -0.91 1.07 -5.05
C SER A 70 0.52 1.37 -4.59
N TYR A 71 1.37 1.94 -5.46
CA TYR A 71 2.73 2.33 -5.08
C TYR A 71 2.74 3.51 -4.10
N PHE A 72 1.89 4.51 -4.32
CA PHE A 72 1.78 5.68 -3.44
C PHE A 72 1.30 5.29 -2.04
N PHE A 73 0.19 4.53 -1.97
CA PHE A 73 -0.34 4.00 -0.72
C PHE A 73 0.68 3.09 0.01
N SER A 74 1.37 2.22 -0.73
CA SER A 74 2.41 1.34 -0.16
C SER A 74 3.54 2.14 0.48
N SER A 75 3.97 3.24 -0.13
CA SER A 75 4.97 4.14 0.45
C SER A 75 4.47 4.83 1.72
N LEU A 76 3.28 5.43 1.69
CA LEU A 76 2.70 6.10 2.85
C LEU A 76 2.52 5.13 4.02
N ARG A 77 1.99 3.93 3.75
CA ARG A 77 1.82 2.89 4.77
C ARG A 77 3.15 2.50 5.40
N ARG A 78 4.21 2.31 4.60
CA ARG A 78 5.54 1.96 5.12
C ARG A 78 6.11 3.07 5.99
N ILE A 79 5.98 4.34 5.56
CA ILE A 79 6.40 5.50 6.35
C ILE A 79 5.63 5.55 7.67
N ALA A 80 4.30 5.41 7.63
CA ALA A 80 3.46 5.40 8.82
C ALA A 80 3.85 4.28 9.79
N THR A 81 4.12 3.07 9.29
CA THR A 81 4.60 1.95 10.11
C THR A 81 5.96 2.23 10.73
N ALA A 82 6.90 2.81 9.99
CA ALA A 82 8.22 3.17 10.53
C ALA A 82 8.11 4.25 11.62
N VAL A 83 7.30 5.29 11.38
CA VAL A 83 7.04 6.34 12.37
C VAL A 83 6.39 5.76 13.62
N ALA A 84 5.37 4.92 13.47
CA ALA A 84 4.70 4.26 14.59
C ALA A 84 5.67 3.41 15.42
N LEU A 85 6.56 2.64 14.78
CA LEU A 85 7.57 1.84 15.49
C LEU A 85 8.56 2.70 16.26
N VAL A 86 9.03 3.81 15.69
CA VAL A 86 9.94 4.73 16.38
C VAL A 86 9.26 5.36 17.60
N LEU A 87 8.00 5.79 17.45
CA LEU A 87 7.23 6.40 18.56
C LEU A 87 6.86 5.41 19.67
N LEU A 88 6.70 4.12 19.33
CA LEU A 88 6.33 3.09 20.28
C LEU A 88 7.53 2.38 20.89
N MET A 89 8.75 2.54 20.34
CA MET A 89 9.95 1.82 20.77
C MET A 89 10.16 1.87 22.29
N ASP A 90 10.03 3.06 22.89
CA ASP A 90 10.21 3.26 24.33
C ASP A 90 9.07 2.67 25.18
N ARG A 91 7.86 2.53 24.60
CA ARG A 91 6.67 2.04 25.31
C ARG A 91 6.58 0.53 25.39
N ILE A 92 7.02 -0.17 24.34
CA ILE A 92 6.90 -1.63 24.21
C ILE A 92 8.24 -2.37 24.32
N GLN A 93 9.30 -1.69 24.79
CA GLN A 93 10.64 -2.26 25.00
C GLN A 93 11.12 -3.08 23.79
N LEU A 94 10.88 -2.56 22.58
CA LEU A 94 11.28 -3.24 21.35
C LEU A 94 12.80 -3.30 21.26
N ASP A 95 13.31 -4.43 20.74
CA ASP A 95 14.73 -4.57 20.41
C ASP A 95 15.15 -3.48 19.40
N PRO A 96 16.10 -2.59 19.75
CA PRO A 96 16.59 -1.55 18.85
C PRO A 96 17.09 -2.09 17.52
N GLN A 97 17.64 -3.32 17.47
CA GLN A 97 18.11 -3.93 16.23
C GLN A 97 16.95 -4.21 15.27
N LEU A 98 15.78 -4.63 15.79
CA LEU A 98 14.58 -4.85 14.97
C LEU A 98 14.07 -3.54 14.39
N VAL A 99 14.10 -2.45 15.17
CA VAL A 99 13.69 -1.12 14.72
C VAL A 99 14.61 -0.64 13.59
N VAL A 100 15.94 -0.67 13.79
CA VAL A 100 16.92 -0.26 12.77
C VAL A 100 16.75 -1.08 11.48
N ARG A 101 16.62 -2.41 11.59
CA ARG A 101 16.40 -3.28 10.44
C ARG A 101 15.12 -2.95 9.69
N ASN A 102 14.02 -2.69 10.41
CA ASN A 102 12.74 -2.39 9.78
C ASN A 102 12.70 -0.99 9.15
N VAL A 103 13.35 0.00 9.78
CA VAL A 103 13.54 1.34 9.19
C VAL A 103 14.37 1.25 7.91
N GLY A 104 15.49 0.50 7.93
CA GLY A 104 16.31 0.28 6.73
C GLY A 104 15.52 -0.37 5.59
N ARG A 105 14.73 -1.41 5.88
CA ARG A 105 13.83 -2.05 4.90
C ARG A 105 12.75 -1.09 4.39
N THR A 106 12.26 -0.21 5.25
CA THR A 106 11.27 0.82 4.89
C THR A 106 11.86 1.80 3.90
N ILE A 107 13.06 2.34 4.16
CA ILE A 107 13.76 3.27 3.26
C ILE A 107 13.96 2.62 1.90
N GLY A 108 14.51 1.40 1.83
CA GLY A 108 14.70 0.69 0.56
C GLY A 108 13.40 0.50 -0.22
N GLY A 109 12.32 0.08 0.45
CA GLY A 109 11.02 -0.11 -0.18
C GLY A 109 10.37 1.19 -0.68
N VAL A 110 10.45 2.26 0.12
CA VAL A 110 9.93 3.58 -0.27
C VAL A 110 10.71 4.14 -1.46
N SER A 111 12.03 3.99 -1.48
CA SER A 111 12.87 4.42 -2.61
C SER A 111 12.50 3.71 -3.91
N ILE A 112 12.32 2.39 -3.87
CA ILE A 112 11.88 1.61 -5.04
C ILE A 112 10.51 2.08 -5.53
N ASN A 113 9.54 2.21 -4.61
CA ASN A 113 8.20 2.69 -4.97
C ASN A 113 8.24 4.11 -5.56
N ALA A 114 9.07 4.99 -5.01
CA ALA A 114 9.25 6.35 -5.50
C ALA A 114 9.83 6.36 -6.92
N LEU A 115 10.83 5.52 -7.21
CA LEU A 115 11.38 5.36 -8.56
C LEU A 115 10.33 4.86 -9.55
N ILE A 116 9.51 3.88 -9.16
CA ILE A 116 8.42 3.36 -10.00
C ILE A 116 7.37 4.45 -10.25
N LEU A 117 7.01 5.24 -9.24
CA LEU A 117 6.11 6.38 -9.42
C LEU A 117 6.70 7.41 -10.38
N VAL A 118 7.96 7.80 -10.21
CA VAL A 118 8.65 8.72 -11.14
C VAL A 118 8.61 8.19 -12.57
N TYR A 119 8.82 6.89 -12.75
CA TYR A 119 8.70 6.23 -14.06
C TYR A 119 7.26 6.26 -14.60
N LEU A 120 6.25 5.94 -13.79
CA LEU A 120 4.83 6.01 -14.17
C LEU A 120 4.40 7.42 -14.59
N PHE A 121 4.98 8.44 -13.96
CA PHE A 121 4.77 9.85 -14.27
C PHE A 121 5.67 10.40 -15.40
N SER A 122 6.45 9.54 -16.05
CA SER A 122 7.24 9.94 -17.20
C SER A 122 6.35 10.19 -18.41
N GLY A 123 6.70 11.18 -19.25
CA GLY A 123 5.90 11.54 -20.42
C GLY A 123 5.68 10.37 -21.39
N LYS A 124 6.67 9.47 -21.52
CA LYS A 124 6.56 8.26 -22.35
C LYS A 124 5.46 7.32 -21.87
N VAL A 125 5.39 7.08 -20.56
CA VAL A 125 4.36 6.20 -19.97
C VAL A 125 3.00 6.89 -20.03
N LEU A 126 2.93 8.19 -19.70
CA LEU A 126 1.68 8.95 -19.81
C LEU A 126 1.14 8.99 -21.25
N GLY A 127 2.02 9.12 -22.24
CA GLY A 127 1.66 9.06 -23.66
C GLY A 127 1.07 7.72 -24.07
N TYR A 128 1.63 6.61 -23.59
CA TYR A 128 1.06 5.27 -23.82
C TYR A 128 -0.39 5.13 -23.33
N PHE A 129 -0.74 5.80 -22.23
CA PHE A 129 -2.12 5.82 -21.69
C PHE A 129 -2.97 7.00 -22.25
N GLY A 130 -2.41 7.84 -23.13
CA GLY A 130 -3.06 9.03 -23.65
C GLY A 130 -3.41 10.04 -22.56
N MET A 131 -2.51 10.29 -21.61
CA MET A 131 -2.68 11.20 -20.46
C MET A 131 -1.59 12.29 -20.41
N GLU A 132 -1.10 12.74 -21.56
CA GLU A 132 0.01 13.71 -21.66
C GLU A 132 -0.31 15.07 -21.04
N GLU A 133 -1.59 15.45 -21.03
CA GLU A 133 -2.08 16.71 -20.44
C GLU A 133 -2.14 16.69 -18.91
N LEU A 134 -1.91 15.52 -18.28
CA LEU A 134 -2.05 15.37 -16.84
C LEU A 134 -0.89 16.06 -16.10
N ARG A 135 -1.20 17.17 -15.42
CA ARG A 135 -0.25 17.86 -14.54
C ARG A 135 0.13 16.95 -13.36
N LYS A 136 1.42 16.67 -13.18
CA LYS A 136 1.96 15.79 -12.12
C LYS A 136 1.44 16.13 -10.73
N LEU A 137 1.45 17.41 -10.35
CA LEU A 137 0.95 17.87 -9.04
C LEU A 137 -0.54 17.56 -8.84
N ARG A 138 -1.37 17.73 -9.89
CA ARG A 138 -2.80 17.41 -9.83
C ARG A 138 -3.02 15.93 -9.58
N ALA A 139 -2.26 15.07 -10.25
CA ALA A 139 -2.33 13.64 -10.05
C ALA A 139 -1.90 13.23 -8.64
N VAL A 140 -0.82 13.81 -8.10
CA VAL A 140 -0.41 13.55 -6.70
C VAL A 140 -1.51 14.00 -5.72
N ALA A 141 -2.14 15.16 -5.94
CA ALA A 141 -3.25 15.62 -5.10
C ALA A 141 -4.46 14.67 -5.14
N ILE A 142 -4.81 14.15 -6.33
CA ILE A 142 -5.87 13.14 -6.47
C ILE A 142 -5.49 11.85 -5.72
N LEU A 143 -4.27 11.35 -5.89
CA LEU A 143 -3.79 10.15 -5.20
C LEU A 143 -3.80 10.32 -3.68
N LEU A 144 -3.42 11.49 -3.19
CA LEU A 144 -3.48 11.83 -1.77
C LEU A 144 -4.93 11.82 -1.28
N GLY A 145 -5.85 12.47 -2.01
CA GLY A 145 -7.27 12.51 -1.67
C GLY A 145 -7.90 11.11 -1.61
N ILE A 146 -7.65 10.27 -2.62
CA ILE A 146 -8.13 8.87 -2.64
C ILE A 146 -7.54 8.08 -1.46
N THR A 147 -6.25 8.27 -1.15
CA THR A 147 -5.60 7.59 -0.03
C THR A 147 -6.21 7.99 1.32
N MET A 148 -6.47 9.28 1.52
CA MET A 148 -7.12 9.76 2.75
C MET A 148 -8.55 9.23 2.86
N ALA A 149 -9.32 9.26 1.77
CA ALA A 149 -10.68 8.72 1.75
C ALA A 149 -10.71 7.21 2.04
N ALA A 150 -9.80 6.44 1.43
CA ALA A 150 -9.65 5.01 1.69
C ALA A 150 -9.26 4.74 3.16
N GLY A 151 -8.35 5.53 3.71
CA GLY A 151 -7.96 5.45 5.12
C GLY A 151 -9.13 5.72 6.07
N MET A 152 -9.91 6.77 5.82
CA MET A 152 -11.11 7.09 6.61
C MET A 152 -12.16 5.98 6.51
N LEU A 153 -12.40 5.46 5.31
CA LEU A 153 -13.38 4.37 5.11
C LEU A 153 -12.98 3.09 5.85
N LEU A 154 -11.68 2.77 5.86
CA LEU A 154 -11.15 1.64 6.65
C LEU A 154 -11.26 1.87 8.16
N MET A 155 -11.23 3.12 8.63
CA MET A 155 -11.44 3.46 10.04
C MET A 155 -12.92 3.47 10.45
N LEU A 156 -13.84 3.77 9.54
CA LEU A 156 -15.29 3.80 9.80
C LEU A 156 -15.97 2.44 9.66
N GLY A 157 -15.41 1.54 8.83
CA GLY A 157 -15.88 0.16 8.68
C GLY A 157 -15.32 -0.80 9.74
N ALA A 158 -14.79 -0.25 10.83
CA ALA A 158 -13.99 -0.88 11.88
C ALA A 158 -14.67 -0.62 13.23
#